data_AF-A0AAV5RA45-F1
#
_entry.id   AF-A0AAV5RA45-F1
#
_cell.length_a   1.000
_cell.length_b   1.000
_cell.length_c   1.000
_cell.angle_alpha   90.00
_cell.angle_beta   90.00
_cell.angle_gamma   90.00
#
_symmetry.space_group_name_H-M   'P 1'
#
loop_
_entity.id
_entity.type
_entity.pdbx_description
1 polymer ?
#
loop_
_entity_poly.entity_id
_entity_poly.type
_entity_poly.pdbx_seq_one_letter_code
_entity_poly.pdbx_strand_id
1 'polypeptide(L)'
;MYTVTITWPYKANEVYLAGDFDEWTKIHQMEYLNKIDKFVISIKTNKLPLIYKFLVDGKWVTNNLKETIIDKQGNINNLTDNCSLYTIDSFVYIDDDDSDINSNMEGKITKSSRSRSFMCLLRELLRG
;
A
#
# COMPACT_ATOMS: atom_id res chain seq x y z
N MET A 1 7.38 -11.52 5.68
CA MET A 1 6.23 -11.05 6.49
C MET A 1 6.14 -9.56 6.33
N TYR A 2 5.00 -9.05 5.87
CA TYR A 2 4.83 -7.64 5.50
C TYR A 2 4.25 -6.83 6.64
N THR A 3 4.57 -5.53 6.68
CA THR A 3 3.86 -4.54 7.50
C THR A 3 3.17 -3.56 6.57
N VAL A 4 1.85 -3.46 6.67
CA VAL A 4 1.02 -2.55 5.86
C VAL A 4 0.50 -1.44 6.77
N THR A 5 0.82 -0.20 6.44
CA THR A 5 0.30 0.97 7.13
C THR A 5 -0.96 1.46 6.44
N ILE A 6 -2.09 1.43 7.15
CA ILE A 6 -3.38 1.93 6.67
C ILE A 6 -3.68 3.24 7.40
N THR A 7 -4.14 4.24 6.65
CA THR A 7 -4.45 5.57 7.19
C THR A 7 -5.86 6.01 6.83
N TRP A 8 -6.52 6.68 7.76
CA TRP A 8 -7.76 7.41 7.53
C TRP A 8 -7.48 8.91 7.60
N PRO A 9 -7.64 9.65 6.48
CA PRO A 9 -7.21 11.04 6.39
C PRO A 9 -8.29 12.06 6.77
N TYR A 10 -9.50 11.63 7.14
CA TYR A 10 -10.61 12.52 7.42
C TYR A 10 -10.85 12.67 8.93
N LYS A 11 -11.46 13.78 9.32
CA LYS A 11 -11.87 14.02 10.70
C LYS A 11 -12.90 12.97 11.15
N ALA A 12 -12.72 12.46 12.36
CA ALA A 12 -13.59 11.51 13.05
C ALA A 12 -13.29 11.56 14.55
N ASN A 13 -14.20 11.09 15.40
CA ASN A 13 -13.92 10.94 16.84
C ASN A 13 -13.20 9.62 17.09
N GLU A 14 -13.68 8.56 16.45
CA GLU A 14 -13.10 7.23 16.54
C GLU A 14 -13.10 6.52 15.18
N VAL A 15 -12.02 5.78 14.93
CA VAL A 15 -11.85 5.02 13.70
C VAL A 15 -11.37 3.63 14.05
N TYR A 16 -12.03 2.64 13.47
CA TYR A 16 -11.61 1.25 13.54
C TYR A 16 -11.46 0.65 12.15
N LEU A 17 -10.72 -0.45 12.08
CA LEU A 17 -10.43 -1.20 10.86
C LEU A 17 -10.84 -2.66 11.05
N ALA A 18 -11.56 -3.21 10.07
CA ALA A 18 -11.76 -4.65 9.92
C ALA A 18 -11.32 -5.07 8.52
N GLY A 19 -10.85 -6.31 8.37
CA GLY A 19 -10.41 -6.77 7.06
C GLY A 19 -10.08 -8.26 6.99
N ASP A 20 -9.60 -8.67 5.84
CA ASP A 20 -9.34 -10.07 5.50
C ASP A 20 -7.98 -10.60 6.00
N PHE A 21 -7.20 -9.77 6.69
CA PHE A 21 -5.93 -10.13 7.34
C PHE A 21 -6.13 -10.95 8.63
N ASP A 22 -7.33 -10.90 9.21
CA ASP A 22 -7.77 -11.73 10.34
C ASP A 22 -9.15 -12.35 10.10
N GLU A 23 -9.49 -12.57 8.83
CA GLU A 23 -10.76 -13.17 8.40
C GLU A 23 -12.00 -12.43 8.89
N TRP A 24 -11.92 -11.09 9.04
CA TRP A 24 -13.01 -10.23 9.52
C TRP A 24 -13.49 -10.57 10.94
N THR A 25 -12.65 -11.20 11.75
CA THR A 25 -13.03 -11.67 13.09
C THR A 25 -12.92 -10.59 14.17
N LYS A 26 -12.14 -9.52 13.94
CA LYS A 26 -11.96 -8.43 14.91
C LYS A 26 -12.11 -7.07 14.25
N ILE A 27 -12.40 -6.08 15.10
CA ILE A 27 -12.44 -4.65 14.78
C ILE A 27 -11.28 -3.99 15.54
N HIS A 28 -10.29 -3.48 14.81
CA HIS A 28 -9.06 -2.94 15.37
C HIS A 28 -9.15 -1.42 15.50
N GLN A 29 -8.97 -0.88 16.69
CA GLN A 29 -8.95 0.56 16.90
C GLN A 29 -7.70 1.18 16.26
N MET A 30 -7.87 2.28 15.54
CA MET A 30 -6.77 3.01 14.93
C MET A 30 -6.27 4.10 15.88
N GLU A 31 -4.96 4.38 15.86
CA GLU A 31 -4.34 5.42 16.68
C GLU A 31 -4.41 6.76 15.96
N TYR A 32 -4.87 7.81 16.64
CA TYR A 32 -4.85 9.17 16.10
C TYR A 32 -3.47 9.82 16.31
N LEU A 33 -2.81 10.17 15.20
CA LEU A 33 -1.48 10.79 15.21
C LEU A 33 -1.59 12.30 14.97
N ASN A 34 -1.54 13.07 16.07
CA ASN A 34 -1.60 14.54 16.07
C ASN A 34 -0.62 15.22 15.10
N LYS A 35 0.57 14.65 14.88
CA LYS A 35 1.62 15.24 14.03
C LYS A 35 1.24 15.32 12.56
N ILE A 36 0.37 14.42 12.10
CA ILE A 36 -0.02 14.31 10.69
C ILE A 36 -1.54 14.45 10.49
N ASP A 37 -2.31 14.66 11.56
CA ASP A 37 -3.78 14.79 11.57
C ASP A 37 -4.48 13.61 10.88
N LYS A 38 -4.11 12.38 11.26
CA LYS A 38 -4.65 11.13 10.67
C LYS A 38 -4.78 10.04 11.71
N PHE A 39 -5.73 9.13 11.48
CA PHE A 39 -5.74 7.84 12.17
C PHE A 39 -4.86 6.86 11.39
N VAL A 40 -4.07 6.06 12.11
CA VAL A 40 -3.10 5.13 11.53
C VAL A 40 -3.16 3.78 12.24
N ILE A 41 -2.96 2.71 11.49
CA ILE A 41 -2.72 1.37 12.03
C ILE A 41 -1.72 0.61 11.16
N SER A 42 -0.86 -0.18 11.80
CA SER A 42 0.12 -1.04 11.15
C SER A 42 -0.30 -2.50 11.28
N ILE A 43 -0.60 -3.15 10.17
CA ILE A 43 -1.03 -4.55 10.11
C ILE A 43 0.15 -5.42 9.69
N LYS A 44 0.50 -6.41 10.52
CA LYS A 44 1.45 -7.47 10.15
C LYS A 44 0.69 -8.59 9.45
N THR A 45 1.11 -8.95 8.24
CA THR A 45 0.43 -9.95 7.41
C THR A 45 1.39 -10.68 6.48
N ASN A 46 1.03 -11.89 6.06
CA ASN A 46 1.68 -12.61 4.96
C ASN A 46 0.84 -12.60 3.68
N LYS A 47 -0.32 -11.94 3.72
CA LYS A 47 -1.29 -11.89 2.64
C LYS A 47 -1.39 -10.48 2.09
N LEU A 48 -1.34 -10.36 0.77
CA LEU A 48 -1.49 -9.12 0.03
C LEU A 48 -2.16 -9.39 -1.34
N PRO A 49 -2.93 -8.43 -1.88
CA PRO A 49 -3.42 -7.22 -1.22
C PRO A 49 -4.38 -7.54 -0.06
N LEU A 50 -4.59 -6.59 0.84
CA LEU A 50 -5.60 -6.66 1.89
C LEU A 50 -6.91 -6.05 1.42
N ILE A 51 -8.02 -6.68 1.80
CA ILE A 51 -9.38 -6.15 1.67
C ILE A 51 -9.81 -5.70 3.06
N TYR A 52 -10.27 -4.45 3.16
CA TYR A 52 -10.58 -3.85 4.46
C TYR A 52 -11.73 -2.84 4.37
N LYS A 53 -12.28 -2.50 5.53
CA LYS A 53 -13.31 -1.47 5.68
C LYS A 53 -13.15 -0.73 7.00
N PHE A 54 -13.51 0.54 7.01
CA PHE A 54 -13.46 1.37 8.21
C PHE A 54 -14.81 1.38 8.90
N LEU A 55 -14.79 1.37 10.23
CA LEU A 55 -15.92 1.75 11.08
C LEU A 55 -15.58 3.11 11.68
N VAL A 56 -16.20 4.17 11.16
CA VAL A 56 -15.94 5.56 11.53
C VAL A 56 -17.16 6.10 12.24
N ASP A 57 -17.03 6.51 13.50
CA ASP A 57 -18.13 7.01 14.32
C ASP A 57 -19.40 6.12 14.22
N GLY A 58 -19.19 4.80 14.32
CA GLY A 58 -20.26 3.79 14.23
C GLY A 58 -20.79 3.47 12.83
N LYS A 59 -20.18 4.00 11.75
CA LYS A 59 -20.63 3.77 10.36
C LYS A 59 -19.58 3.06 9.52
N TRP A 60 -19.99 2.02 8.81
CA TRP A 60 -19.14 1.32 7.85
C TRP A 60 -18.94 2.14 6.59
N VAL A 61 -17.69 2.53 6.32
CA VAL A 61 -17.32 3.41 5.21
C VAL A 61 -16.05 2.93 4.50
N THR A 62 -15.85 3.42 3.29
CA THR A 62 -14.62 3.25 2.50
C THR A 62 -13.94 4.61 2.31
N ASN A 63 -12.62 4.61 2.26
CA ASN A 63 -11.82 5.76 1.84
C ASN A 63 -11.92 5.90 0.30
N ASN A 64 -12.44 7.03 -0.18
CA ASN A 64 -12.65 7.28 -1.61
C ASN A 64 -11.37 7.61 -2.39
N LEU A 65 -10.25 7.85 -1.70
CA LEU A 65 -8.94 8.06 -2.31
C LEU A 65 -8.18 6.75 -2.57
N LYS A 66 -8.70 5.62 -2.05
CA LYS A 66 -8.10 4.30 -2.19
C LYS A 66 -8.94 3.42 -3.11
N GLU A 67 -8.30 2.41 -3.68
CA GLU A 67 -8.97 1.44 -4.55
C GLU A 67 -10.08 0.71 -3.77
N THR A 68 -11.14 0.34 -4.48
CA THR A 68 -12.29 -0.37 -3.92
C THR A 68 -12.59 -1.63 -4.71
N ILE A 69 -13.13 -2.64 -4.02
CA ILE A 69 -13.59 -3.90 -4.60
C ILE A 69 -15.00 -4.21 -4.11
N ILE A 70 -15.80 -4.85 -4.96
CA ILE A 70 -17.14 -5.34 -4.62
C ILE A 70 -17.05 -6.85 -4.44
N ASP A 71 -17.48 -7.35 -3.28
CA ASP A 71 -17.51 -8.79 -3.02
C ASP A 71 -18.73 -9.49 -3.67
N LYS A 72 -18.81 -10.81 -3.54
CA LYS A 72 -19.91 -11.61 -4.10
C LYS A 72 -21.28 -11.25 -3.51
N GLN A 73 -21.31 -10.61 -2.34
CA GLN A 73 -22.51 -10.18 -1.64
C GLN A 73 -22.89 -8.72 -1.96
N GLY A 74 -22.09 -8.03 -2.78
CA GLY A 74 -22.33 -6.64 -3.18
C GLY A 74 -21.75 -5.61 -2.20
N ASN A 75 -20.97 -6.01 -1.20
CA ASN A 75 -20.35 -5.05 -0.29
C ASN A 75 -19.15 -4.38 -0.96
N ILE A 76 -19.09 -3.05 -0.83
CA ILE A 76 -17.94 -2.25 -1.25
C ILE A 76 -16.94 -2.19 -0.10
N ASN A 77 -15.70 -2.58 -0.38
CA ASN A 77 -14.56 -2.57 0.55
C ASN A 77 -13.37 -1.84 -0.09
N ASN A 78 -12.43 -1.35 0.70
CA ASN A 78 -11.15 -0.88 0.17
C ASN A 78 -10.19 -2.03 -0.10
N LEU A 79 -9.28 -1.82 -1.05
CA LEU A 79 -8.20 -2.73 -1.41
C LEU A 79 -6.86 -2.00 -1.23
N THR A 80 -5.87 -2.64 -0.61
CA THR A 80 -4.53 -2.03 -0.50
C THR A 80 -3.78 -2.11 -1.81
N ASP A 81 -3.05 -1.05 -2.15
CA ASP A 81 -2.16 -1.05 -3.31
C ASP A 81 -1.01 -2.07 -3.11
N ASN A 82 -0.71 -2.88 -4.12
CA ASN A 82 0.41 -3.84 -4.09
C ASN A 82 1.80 -3.17 -4.14
N CYS A 83 1.85 -1.85 -4.27
CA CYS A 83 3.06 -1.14 -4.66
C CYS A 83 3.99 -0.76 -3.51
N SER A 84 3.46 -0.70 -2.28
CA SER A 84 4.22 -0.31 -1.08
C SER A 84 5.15 -1.40 -0.56
N LEU A 85 5.26 -2.53 -1.27
CA LEU A 85 5.97 -3.74 -0.83
C LEU A 85 7.37 -3.89 -1.42
N TYR A 86 7.73 -3.06 -2.39
CA TYR A 86 8.99 -3.18 -3.12
C TYR A 86 10.20 -2.56 -2.39
N THR A 87 10.07 -2.13 -1.13
CA THR A 87 11.14 -1.37 -0.48
C THR A 87 11.93 -2.09 0.61
N ILE A 88 11.65 -3.35 1.00
CA ILE A 88 12.40 -3.92 2.15
C ILE A 88 12.89 -5.38 2.01
N ASP A 89 12.35 -6.23 1.13
CA ASP A 89 12.92 -7.60 0.94
C ASP A 89 13.82 -7.74 -0.31
N SER A 90 14.12 -6.64 -1.00
CA SER A 90 15.04 -6.63 -2.15
C SER A 90 16.24 -5.69 -1.95
N PHE A 91 16.73 -5.58 -0.71
CA PHE A 91 18.15 -5.24 -0.49
C PHE A 91 19.01 -6.46 -0.80
N VAL A 92 19.01 -6.82 -2.09
CA VAL A 92 20.16 -7.40 -2.76
C VAL A 92 20.42 -6.44 -3.91
N TYR A 93 20.85 -5.22 -3.56
CA TYR A 93 21.70 -4.45 -4.46
C TYR A 93 23.01 -5.21 -4.45
N ILE A 94 23.18 -6.15 -5.38
CA ILE A 94 24.54 -6.49 -5.79
C ILE A 94 24.94 -5.28 -6.61
N ASP A 95 25.73 -4.40 -6.00
CA ASP A 95 26.57 -3.48 -6.75
C ASP A 95 27.61 -4.35 -7.45
N ASP A 96 27.17 -5.06 -8.50
CA ASP A 96 28.06 -5.69 -9.45
C ASP A 96 28.65 -4.56 -10.30
N ASP A 97 29.86 -4.20 -9.87
CA ASP A 97 30.98 -3.94 -10.75
C ASP A 97 31.29 -2.45 -11.03
N ASP A 98 32.06 -1.85 -10.12
CA ASP A 98 33.15 -0.96 -10.54
C ASP A 98 34.44 -1.80 -10.56
N SER A 99 34.73 -2.52 -11.64
CA SER A 99 35.84 -2.22 -12.56
C SER A 99 36.09 -3.36 -13.55
N ASP A 100 36.08 -2.99 -14.84
CA ASP A 100 36.86 -3.64 -15.91
C ASP A 100 36.81 -5.18 -16.06
N ILE A 101 36.12 -5.67 -17.09
CA ILE A 101 36.78 -6.33 -18.24
C ILE A 101 35.92 -6.24 -19.51
N ASN A 102 36.49 -5.51 -20.46
CA ASN A 102 36.05 -5.26 -21.82
C ASN A 102 35.88 -6.57 -22.62
N SER A 103 34.75 -6.74 -23.33
CA SER A 103 34.79 -6.88 -24.79
C SER A 103 33.40 -6.94 -25.41
N ASN A 104 33.14 -5.89 -26.20
CA ASN A 104 32.51 -6.01 -27.50
C ASN A 104 31.02 -6.44 -27.53
N MET A 105 30.13 -5.45 -27.66
CA MET A 105 29.22 -5.38 -28.80
C MET A 105 28.59 -3.99 -28.86
N GLU A 106 28.97 -3.23 -29.88
CA GLU A 106 28.20 -2.09 -30.35
C GLU A 106 26.74 -2.51 -30.57
N GLY A 107 25.80 -1.80 -29.95
CA GLY A 107 24.42 -1.79 -30.46
C GLY A 107 23.32 -1.74 -29.41
N LYS A 108 22.68 -0.56 -29.37
CA LYS A 108 21.26 -0.35 -29.04
C LYS A 108 20.91 -0.26 -27.55
N ILE A 109 21.20 0.92 -27.01
CA ILE A 109 20.26 1.62 -26.13
C ILE A 109 18.90 1.65 -26.83
N THR A 110 17.94 0.84 -26.39
CA THR A 110 16.53 1.06 -26.75
C THR A 110 15.60 0.82 -25.57
N LYS A 111 14.99 1.94 -25.16
CA LYS A 111 13.63 2.14 -24.63
C LYS A 111 13.20 1.36 -23.37
N SER A 112 12.93 2.18 -22.36
CA SER A 112 11.74 2.06 -21.49
C SER A 112 11.69 0.85 -20.55
N SER A 113 12.38 0.97 -19.41
CA SER A 113 11.97 0.28 -18.19
C SER A 113 11.49 1.32 -17.18
N ARG A 114 10.28 1.83 -17.39
CA ARG A 114 9.54 2.54 -16.34
C ARG A 114 9.27 1.54 -15.22
N SER A 115 10.06 1.61 -14.16
CA SER A 115 9.85 0.81 -12.95
C SER A 115 8.43 1.03 -12.42
N ARG A 116 7.76 -0.07 -12.03
CA ARG A 116 6.43 -0.02 -11.39
C ARG A 116 6.43 0.84 -10.12
N SER A 117 7.59 0.94 -9.45
CA SER A 117 7.81 1.84 -8.30
C SER A 117 7.61 3.32 -8.69
N PHE A 118 8.14 3.73 -9.84
CA PHE A 118 7.93 5.07 -10.39
C PHE A 118 6.46 5.31 -10.77
N MET A 119 5.77 4.29 -11.28
CA MET A 119 4.34 4.42 -11.65
C MET A 119 3.43 4.63 -10.44
N CYS A 120 3.76 4.09 -9.26
CA CYS A 120 2.98 4.34 -8.04
C CYS A 120 3.27 5.69 -7.42
N LEU A 121 4.55 6.09 -7.36
CA LEU A 121 4.91 7.41 -6.90
C LEU A 121 4.28 8.49 -7.79
N LEU A 122 4.23 8.25 -9.10
CA LEU A 122 3.57 9.13 -10.07
C LEU A 122 2.05 9.16 -9.89
N ARG A 123 1.40 8.05 -9.51
CA ARG A 123 -0.05 8.03 -9.23
C ARG A 123 -0.43 8.84 -7.98
N GLU A 124 0.39 8.81 -6.93
CA GLU A 124 0.17 9.61 -5.71
C GLU A 124 0.44 11.11 -5.96
N LEU A 125 1.42 11.47 -6.80
CA LEU A 125 1.70 12.88 -7.17
C LEU A 125 0.67 13.49 -8.15
N LEU A 126 -0.08 12.66 -8.88
CA LEU A 126 -1.12 13.11 -9.81
C LEU A 126 -2.52 13.15 -9.20
N ARG A 127 -2.70 12.61 -7.99
CA ARG A 127 -3.93 12.71 -7.20
C ARG A 127 -3.78 13.84 -6.18
N GLY A 128 -3.71 15.07 -6.70
CA GLY A 128 -3.76 16.29 -5.89
C GLY A 128 -5.03 16.39 -5.06
#